data_AF-A0A2S2NV89-F1
#
_entry.id   AF-A0A2S2NV89-F1
#
_cell.length_a   1.000
_cell.length_b   1.000
_cell.length_c   1.000
_cell.angle_alpha   90.00
_cell.angle_beta   90.00
_cell.angle_gamma   90.00
#
_symmetry.space_group_name_H-M   'P 1'
#
loop_
_entity.id
_entity.type
_entity.pdbx_description
1 polymer ?
#
loop_
_entity_poly.entity_id
_entity_poly.type
_entity_poly.pdbx_seq_one_letter_code
_entity_poly.pdbx_strand_id
1 'polypeptide(L)'
;MLMREAAKIHGWNLNYGGIALMWRGGCIIRSAFLGKIKQAFELDPNLKNLLLDPFFKDAVHNSQVAWRKVVASSAMLGIPTPAFSTALAFYDSYRSARLPANLLQAQRDYFGAHTYELLTAPGKYIHTNWTGTGGDVSASTYKA
;
A
#
# COMPACT_ATOMS: atom_id res chain seq x y z
N MET A 1 -9.03 2.71 -0.30
CA MET A 1 -7.90 2.85 -1.25
C MET A 1 -8.38 2.63 -2.69
N LEU A 2 -8.74 1.41 -3.11
CA LEU A 2 -9.18 1.14 -4.49
C LEU A 2 -10.32 2.05 -4.97
N MET A 3 -11.42 2.13 -4.21
CA MET A 3 -12.55 3.02 -4.54
C MET A 3 -12.15 4.49 -4.66
N ARG A 4 -11.14 4.93 -3.90
CA ARG A 4 -10.64 6.31 -3.95
C ARG A 4 -9.83 6.57 -5.21
N GLU A 5 -8.99 5.63 -5.63
CA GLU A 5 -8.29 5.75 -6.91
C GLU A 5 -9.28 5.74 -8.08
N ALA A 6 -10.31 4.89 -8.03
CA ALA A 6 -11.40 4.90 -9.02
C ALA A 6 -12.13 6.25 -9.06
N ALA A 7 -12.47 6.81 -7.89
CA ALA A 7 -13.08 8.13 -7.79
C ALA A 7 -12.23 9.22 -8.44
N LYS A 8 -10.91 9.19 -8.22
CA LYS A 8 -9.96 10.13 -8.84
C LYS A 8 -9.92 9.98 -10.36
N ILE A 9 -9.82 8.74 -10.87
CA ILE A 9 -9.72 8.47 -12.32
C ILE A 9 -11.00 8.88 -13.05
N HIS A 10 -12.16 8.64 -12.44
CA HIS A 10 -13.46 8.87 -13.08
C HIS A 10 -14.13 10.20 -12.69
N GLY A 11 -13.50 11.01 -11.83
CA GLY A 11 -14.09 12.26 -11.34
C GLY A 11 -15.34 12.05 -10.48
N TRP A 12 -15.48 10.89 -9.82
CA TRP A 12 -16.65 10.61 -8.98
C TRP A 12 -16.49 11.22 -7.59
N ASN A 13 -17.60 11.75 -7.07
CA ASN A 13 -17.70 12.14 -5.66
C ASN A 13 -18.34 11.01 -4.85
N LEU A 14 -17.53 10.12 -4.28
CA LEU A 14 -18.02 8.96 -3.54
C LEU A 14 -18.26 9.26 -2.06
N ASN A 15 -19.45 8.91 -1.57
CA ASN A 15 -19.76 8.93 -0.14
C ASN A 15 -19.33 7.61 0.52
N TYR A 16 -18.10 7.54 1.03
CA TYR A 16 -17.54 6.31 1.62
C TYR A 16 -18.29 5.83 2.87
N GLY A 17 -18.75 6.75 3.73
CA GLY A 17 -19.57 6.41 4.90
C GLY A 17 -20.93 5.84 4.50
N GLY A 18 -21.56 6.42 3.46
CA GLY A 18 -22.78 5.92 2.86
C GLY A 18 -22.62 4.54 2.22
N ILE A 19 -21.52 4.31 1.48
CA ILE A 19 -21.19 2.98 0.92
C ILE A 19 -21.07 1.94 2.03
N ALA A 20 -20.35 2.25 3.12
CA ALA A 20 -20.22 1.34 4.26
C ALA A 20 -21.57 1.04 4.93
N LEU A 21 -22.48 2.02 5.00
CA LEU A 21 -23.84 1.83 5.50
C LEU A 21 -24.67 0.91 4.59
N MET A 22 -24.61 1.12 3.28
CA MET A 22 -25.36 0.31 2.30
C MET A 22 -24.99 -1.18 2.40
N TRP A 23 -23.73 -1.49 2.68
CA TRP A 23 -23.27 -2.88 2.88
C TRP A 23 -23.77 -3.54 4.18
N ARG A 24 -24.42 -2.81 5.10
CA ARG A 24 -24.97 -3.38 6.34
C ARG A 24 -26.38 -3.98 6.17
N GLY A 25 -27.19 -3.45 5.27
CA GLY A 25 -28.65 -3.69 5.26
C GLY A 25 -29.09 -5.02 4.63
N GLY A 26 -28.32 -5.57 3.68
CA GLY A 26 -28.71 -6.79 2.96
C GLY A 26 -27.58 -7.56 2.30
N CYS A 27 -26.34 -7.05 2.34
CA CYS A 27 -25.21 -7.72 1.72
C CYS A 27 -24.75 -8.95 2.54
N ILE A 28 -24.06 -9.88 1.87
CA ILE A 28 -23.45 -11.07 2.51
C ILE A 28 -22.38 -10.67 3.53
N ILE A 29 -21.64 -9.58 3.29
CA ILE A 29 -20.57 -9.08 4.15
C ILE A 29 -21.04 -8.22 5.34
N ARG A 30 -22.36 -8.16 5.59
CA ARG A 30 -22.95 -7.35 6.66
C ARG A 30 -22.32 -7.70 8.01
N SER A 31 -21.95 -6.68 8.78
CA SER A 31 -21.27 -6.86 10.06
C SER A 31 -21.33 -5.61 10.93
N ALA A 32 -21.12 -5.76 12.23
CA ALA A 32 -20.89 -4.63 13.13
C ALA A 32 -19.63 -3.83 12.74
N PHE A 33 -18.64 -4.50 12.14
CA PHE A 33 -17.40 -3.90 11.62
C PHE A 33 -17.66 -2.79 10.59
N LEU A 34 -18.62 -2.96 9.69
CA LEU A 34 -19.00 -1.91 8.73
C LEU A 34 -19.54 -0.64 9.42
N GLY A 35 -20.15 -0.78 10.61
CA GLY A 35 -20.55 0.37 11.43
C GLY A 35 -19.35 1.20 11.89
N LYS A 36 -18.22 0.56 12.17
CA LYS A 36 -16.96 1.25 12.51
C LYS A 36 -16.35 1.96 11.32
N ILE A 37 -16.45 1.38 10.12
CA ILE A 37 -16.02 2.05 8.88
C ILE A 37 -16.85 3.31 8.62
N LYS A 38 -18.17 3.22 8.78
CA LYS A 38 -19.06 4.39 8.68
C LYS A 38 -18.64 5.48 9.68
N GLN A 39 -18.45 5.12 10.94
CA GLN A 39 -18.03 6.06 12.00
C GLN A 39 -16.70 6.76 11.65
N ALA A 40 -15.72 6.04 11.12
CA ALA A 40 -14.44 6.61 10.71
C ALA A 40 -14.60 7.68 9.61
N PHE A 41 -15.45 7.43 8.61
CA PHE A 41 -15.72 8.42 7.55
C PHE A 41 -16.70 9.53 7.96
N GLU A 42 -17.50 9.33 9.02
CA GLU A 42 -18.28 10.42 9.64
C GLU A 42 -17.38 11.38 10.42
N LEU A 43 -16.34 10.84 11.07
CA LEU A 43 -15.33 11.63 11.79
C LEU A 43 -14.41 12.39 10.81
N ASP A 44 -13.93 11.72 9.77
CA ASP A 44 -13.11 12.31 8.71
C ASP A 44 -13.59 11.83 7.33
N PRO A 45 -14.41 12.63 6.62
CA PRO A 45 -14.85 12.32 5.26
C PRO A 45 -13.70 12.22 4.25
N ASN A 46 -12.56 12.86 4.54
CA ASN A 46 -11.37 12.89 3.69
C ASN A 46 -10.33 11.83 4.08
N LEU A 47 -10.70 10.89 4.95
CA LEU A 47 -9.81 9.85 5.45
C LEU A 47 -9.15 9.09 4.30
N LYS A 48 -7.82 9.19 4.23
CA LYS A 48 -7.04 8.59 3.14
C LYS A 48 -6.98 7.06 3.24
N ASN A 49 -6.93 6.52 4.45
CA ASN A 49 -6.83 5.09 4.68
C ASN A 49 -7.45 4.76 6.03
N LEU A 50 -8.24 3.70 6.10
CA LEU A 50 -8.85 3.23 7.36
C LEU A 50 -7.80 2.91 8.43
N LEU A 51 -6.59 2.51 8.06
CA LEU A 51 -5.51 2.27 9.02
C LEU A 51 -5.05 3.53 9.79
N LEU A 52 -5.45 4.73 9.35
CA LEU A 52 -5.13 5.99 10.01
C LEU A 52 -6.20 6.45 10.99
N ASP A 53 -7.41 5.88 10.93
CA ASP A 53 -8.45 6.16 11.90
C ASP A 53 -8.07 5.56 13.27
N PRO A 54 -8.33 6.26 14.40
CA PRO A 54 -7.93 5.81 15.73
C PRO A 54 -8.43 4.41 16.10
N PHE A 55 -9.69 4.08 15.80
CA PHE A 55 -10.26 2.79 16.17
C PHE A 55 -9.53 1.65 15.45
N PHE A 56 -9.34 1.77 14.13
CA PHE A 56 -8.67 0.73 13.35
C PHE A 56 -7.17 0.64 13.66
N LYS A 57 -6.51 1.78 13.84
CA LYS A 57 -5.11 1.84 14.25
C LYS A 57 -4.90 1.06 15.56
N ASP A 58 -5.72 1.32 16.57
CA ASP A 58 -5.59 0.67 17.88
C ASP A 58 -5.95 -0.82 17.80
N ALA A 59 -7.00 -1.17 17.05
CA ALA A 59 -7.38 -2.57 16.83
C ALA A 59 -6.24 -3.38 16.18
N VAL A 60 -5.59 -2.84 15.14
CA VAL A 60 -4.45 -3.51 14.50
C VAL A 60 -3.23 -3.53 15.42
N HIS A 61 -2.93 -2.42 16.10
CA HIS A 61 -1.80 -2.32 17.02
C HIS A 61 -1.88 -3.39 18.12
N ASN A 62 -3.07 -3.57 18.72
CA ASN A 62 -3.30 -4.55 19.77
C ASN A 62 -3.31 -6.00 19.27
N SER A 63 -3.65 -6.22 17.99
CA SER A 63 -3.74 -7.57 17.41
C SER A 63 -2.43 -8.06 16.79
N GLN A 64 -1.50 -7.17 16.44
CA GLN A 64 -0.37 -7.50 15.56
C GLN A 64 0.56 -8.59 16.12
N VAL A 65 0.75 -8.68 17.44
CA VAL A 65 1.64 -9.69 18.03
C VAL A 65 1.05 -11.09 17.88
N ALA A 66 -0.23 -11.26 18.19
CA ALA A 66 -0.92 -12.54 18.01
C ALA A 66 -0.98 -12.91 16.52
N TRP A 67 -1.27 -11.94 15.66
CA TRP A 67 -1.30 -12.12 14.22
C TRP A 67 0.04 -12.64 13.67
N ARG A 68 1.17 -12.06 14.10
CA ARG A 68 2.52 -12.52 13.73
C ARG A 68 2.79 -13.95 14.18
N LYS A 69 2.40 -14.30 15.42
CA LYS A 69 2.54 -15.67 15.94
C LYS A 69 1.79 -16.67 15.07
N VAL A 70 0.55 -16.36 14.69
CA VAL A 70 -0.25 -17.21 13.79
C VAL A 70 0.46 -17.39 12.45
N VAL A 71 0.87 -16.31 11.78
CA VAL A 71 1.53 -16.39 10.47
C VAL A 71 2.85 -17.18 10.55
N ALA A 72 3.66 -16.95 11.58
CA ALA A 72 4.92 -17.65 11.78
C ALA A 72 4.70 -19.15 12.05
N SER A 73 3.81 -19.49 12.99
CA SER A 73 3.48 -20.89 13.29
C SER A 73 2.89 -21.61 12.09
N SER A 74 2.00 -20.96 11.32
CA SER A 74 1.44 -21.54 10.10
C SER A 74 2.53 -21.86 9.08
N ALA A 75 3.52 -20.98 8.89
CA ALA A 75 4.65 -21.24 8.00
C ALA A 75 5.48 -22.45 8.47
N MET A 76 5.79 -22.53 9.77
CA MET A 76 6.56 -23.65 10.35
C MET A 76 5.82 -24.99 10.26
N LEU A 77 4.48 -24.97 10.31
CA LEU A 77 3.64 -26.16 10.24
C LEU A 77 3.23 -26.52 8.80
N GLY A 78 3.64 -25.75 7.80
CA GLY A 78 3.23 -25.96 6.40
C GLY A 78 1.74 -25.69 6.13
N ILE A 79 1.09 -24.85 6.94
CA ILE A 79 -0.32 -24.48 6.77
C ILE A 79 -0.44 -23.24 5.87
N PRO A 80 -1.12 -23.32 4.71
CA PRO A 80 -1.23 -22.20 3.80
C PRO A 80 -2.16 -21.12 4.36
N THR A 81 -1.64 -19.90 4.52
CA THR A 81 -2.39 -18.75 5.08
C THR A 81 -2.29 -17.49 4.21
N PRO A 82 -2.59 -17.57 2.89
CA PRO A 82 -2.29 -16.50 1.94
C PRO A 82 -2.92 -15.14 2.30
N ALA A 83 -4.16 -15.13 2.79
CA ALA A 83 -4.84 -13.90 3.20
C ALA A 83 -4.23 -13.28 4.47
N PHE A 84 -3.83 -14.10 5.45
CA PHE A 84 -3.21 -13.62 6.68
C PHE A 84 -1.79 -13.11 6.43
N SER A 85 -1.00 -13.84 5.66
CA SER A 85 0.39 -13.46 5.36
C SER A 85 0.46 -12.21 4.48
N THR A 86 -0.38 -12.11 3.44
CA THR A 86 -0.40 -10.93 2.56
C THR A 86 -0.88 -9.67 3.29
N ALA A 87 -1.90 -9.79 4.14
CA ALA A 87 -2.37 -8.65 4.92
C ALA A 87 -1.29 -8.17 5.92
N LEU A 88 -0.51 -9.07 6.51
CA LEU A 88 0.59 -8.71 7.43
C LEU A 88 1.72 -8.03 6.65
N ALA A 89 2.09 -8.59 5.50
CA ALA A 89 3.10 -8.01 4.62
C ALA A 89 2.70 -6.62 4.13
N PHE A 90 1.42 -6.41 3.76
CA PHE A 90 0.90 -5.10 3.40
C PHE A 90 0.95 -4.11 4.57
N TYR A 91 0.52 -4.52 5.77
CA TYR A 91 0.57 -3.67 6.95
C TYR A 91 2.01 -3.22 7.27
N ASP A 92 2.97 -4.15 7.27
CA ASP A 92 4.39 -3.86 7.51
C ASP A 92 5.00 -2.98 6.40
N SER A 93 4.58 -3.19 5.16
CA SER A 93 5.02 -2.36 4.03
C SER A 93 4.46 -0.94 4.14
N TYR A 94 3.17 -0.80 4.46
CA TYR A 94 2.49 0.50 4.50
C TYR A 94 3.00 1.40 5.64
N ARG A 95 3.36 0.82 6.78
CA ARG A 95 3.91 1.58 7.92
C ARG A 95 5.41 1.88 7.82
N SER A 96 6.10 1.36 6.81
CA SER A 96 7.54 1.53 6.64
C SER A 96 7.82 2.73 5.74
N ALA A 97 8.41 3.80 6.31
CA ALA A 97 8.75 5.00 5.55
C ALA A 97 9.82 4.77 4.47
N ARG A 98 10.64 3.71 4.62
CA ARG A 98 11.62 3.26 3.64
C ARG A 98 11.38 1.79 3.33
N LEU A 99 11.18 1.49 2.05
CA LEU A 99 11.07 0.14 1.52
C LEU A 99 12.30 -0.17 0.66
N PRO A 100 12.63 -1.47 0.45
CA PRO A 100 13.76 -1.88 -0.38
C PRO A 100 13.54 -1.64 -1.89
N ALA A 101 12.52 -0.87 -2.28
CA ALA A 101 12.25 -0.53 -3.68
C ALA A 101 13.38 0.30 -4.33
N ASN A 102 14.27 0.90 -3.54
CA ASN A 102 15.49 1.52 -4.03
C ASN A 102 16.42 0.52 -4.73
N LEU A 103 16.47 -0.74 -4.28
CA LEU A 103 17.25 -1.78 -4.97
C LEU A 103 16.65 -2.11 -6.33
N LEU A 104 15.32 -2.15 -6.45
CA LEU A 104 14.65 -2.32 -7.76
C LEU A 104 15.00 -1.18 -8.71
N GLN A 105 15.00 0.07 -8.22
CA GLN A 105 15.41 1.22 -9.02
C GLN A 105 16.88 1.13 -9.46
N ALA A 106 17.78 0.75 -8.56
CA ALA A 106 19.19 0.55 -8.90
C ALA A 106 19.39 -0.58 -9.92
N GLN A 107 18.69 -1.71 -9.77
CA GLN A 107 18.74 -2.82 -10.73
C GLN A 107 18.27 -2.38 -12.11
N ARG A 108 17.10 -1.73 -12.21
CA ARG A 108 16.55 -1.21 -13.47
C ARG A 108 17.51 -0.24 -14.16
N ASP A 109 18.16 0.63 -13.39
CA ASP A 109 19.15 1.55 -13.94
C ASP A 109 20.44 0.83 -14.36
N TYR A 110 20.88 -0.18 -13.60
CA TYR A 110 22.06 -0.99 -13.91
C TYR A 110 21.94 -1.70 -15.26
N PHE A 111 20.90 -2.51 -15.47
CA PHE A 111 20.80 -3.36 -16.67
C PHE A 111 20.11 -2.68 -17.85
N GLY A 112 19.38 -1.60 -17.61
CA GLY A 112 18.49 -1.00 -18.60
C GLY A 112 18.55 0.52 -18.69
N ALA A 113 19.48 1.15 -17.98
CA ALA A 113 19.68 2.61 -17.97
C ALA A 113 18.38 3.40 -17.71
N HIS A 114 17.47 2.82 -16.94
CA HIS A 114 16.10 3.33 -16.71
C HIS A 114 16.01 4.51 -15.75
N THR A 115 17.15 5.01 -15.26
CA THR A 115 17.27 6.10 -14.29
C THR A 115 16.61 5.81 -12.94
N TYR A 116 16.99 6.61 -11.94
CA TYR A 116 16.34 6.64 -10.63
C TYR A 116 16.38 8.05 -10.04
N GLU A 117 15.64 8.26 -8.96
CA GLU A 117 15.59 9.52 -8.23
C GLU A 117 16.35 9.41 -6.90
N LEU A 118 17.01 10.50 -6.50
CA LEU A 118 17.60 10.59 -5.16
C LEU A 118 16.57 11.12 -4.16
N LEU A 119 16.66 10.66 -2.91
CA LEU A 119 15.80 11.14 -1.83
C LEU A 119 15.90 12.66 -1.61
N THR A 120 17.05 13.26 -1.90
CA THR A 120 17.31 14.69 -1.76
C THR A 120 16.83 15.53 -2.94
N ALA A 121 16.49 14.89 -4.07
CA ALA A 121 16.03 15.57 -5.28
C ALA A 121 14.92 14.76 -6.01
N PRO A 122 13.74 14.57 -5.41
CA PRO A 122 12.60 13.96 -6.10
C PRO A 122 12.22 14.77 -7.36
N GLY A 123 11.85 14.07 -8.42
CA GLY A 123 11.58 14.62 -9.76
C GLY A 123 12.82 14.74 -10.65
N LYS A 124 14.04 14.53 -10.12
CA LYS A 124 15.27 14.52 -10.91
C LYS A 124 15.75 13.08 -11.16
N TYR A 125 15.73 12.69 -12.42
CA TYR A 125 16.17 11.38 -12.89
C TYR A 125 17.67 11.35 -13.19
N ILE A 126 18.35 10.34 -12.67
CA ILE A 126 19.79 10.15 -12.79
C ILE A 126 20.06 8.75 -13.30
N HIS A 127 20.94 8.62 -14.29
CA HIS A 127 21.56 7.37 -14.68
C HIS A 127 22.96 7.31 -14.06
N THR A 128 23.34 6.15 -13.52
CA THR A 128 24.69 5.89 -13.02
C THR A 128 25.37 4.87 -13.92
N ASN A 129 26.62 5.14 -14.31
CA ASN A 129 27.46 4.13 -14.95
C ASN A 129 27.94 3.12 -13.90
N TRP A 130 27.14 2.09 -13.65
CA TRP A 130 27.39 1.12 -12.59
C TRP A 130 28.54 0.15 -12.87
N THR A 131 28.89 -0.07 -14.15
CA THR A 131 29.96 -1.01 -14.54
C THR A 131 31.32 -0.32 -14.63
N GLY A 132 31.35 1.01 -14.69
CA GLY A 132 32.58 1.80 -14.92
C GLY A 132 33.10 1.72 -16.36
N THR A 133 32.46 0.90 -17.21
CA THR A 133 32.79 0.71 -18.63
C THR A 133 31.59 0.90 -19.55
N GLY A 134 30.39 1.08 -18.97
CA GLY A 134 29.19 1.49 -19.70
C GLY A 134 29.31 2.94 -20.15
N GLY A 135 28.58 3.33 -21.19
CA GLY A 135 28.47 4.74 -21.56
C GLY A 135 27.51 5.50 -20.64
N ASP A 136 27.52 6.83 -20.69
CA ASP A 136 26.60 7.70 -19.94
C ASP A 136 25.19 7.80 -20.56
N VAL A 137 24.83 6.80 -21.38
CA VAL A 137 23.59 6.81 -22.16
C VAL A 137 22.46 6.26 -21.32
N SER A 138 21.49 7.11 -20.98
CA SER A 138 20.24 6.69 -20.34
C SER A 138 19.23 6.17 -21.37
N ALA A 139 18.40 5.20 -20.99
CA ALA A 139 17.20 4.84 -21.72
C ALA A 139 16.17 5.97 -21.55
N SER A 140 16.36 7.05 -22.31
CA SER A 140 15.44 8.18 -22.29
C SER A 140 14.02 7.71 -22.65
N THR A 141 13.02 8.34 -22.03
CA THR A 141 11.65 8.29 -22.56
C THR A 141 11.68 8.84 -23.98
N TYR A 142 11.38 7.99 -24.97
CA TYR A 142 11.01 8.47 -26.29
C TYR A 142 9.82 9.40 -26.11
N LYS A 143 10.04 10.72 -26.22
CA LYS A 143 8.94 11.67 -26.38
C LYS A 143 8.44 11.49 -27.81
N ALA A 144 7.40 10.68 -27.96
CA ALA A 144 6.56 10.72 -29.15
C ALA A 144 5.80 12.05 -29.20
#